data_AF-A0A1Y2BCN2-F1
#
_entry.id   AF-A0A1Y2BCN2-F1
#
_cell.length_a   1.000
_cell.length_b   1.000
_cell.length_c   1.000
_cell.angle_alpha   90.00
_cell.angle_beta   90.00
_cell.angle_gamma   90.00
#
_symmetry.space_group_name_H-M   'P 1'
#
loop_
_entity.id
_entity.type
_entity.pdbx_description
1 polymer ?
#
loop_
_entity_poly.entity_id
_entity_poly.type
_entity_poly.pdbx_seq_one_letter_code
_entity_poly.pdbx_strand_id
1 'polypeptide(L)'
;MSNYPNAPLDSRLNLGFTYVNDSLLCWTPFYGVHMFFAYASTISGILCMITRFHPRMYAYHHWLGKAYILSILWATASSLLIHNKGLPTGVIFSFAWVMLDLTFGWLAITLHTKRVFKSKSPAYDGTNKWLLIYHQMLTLKAFHGCLMFVSWINVAGRLFVTKLEPDFGCYSYPVFKQVSSKDYTYIPGSPIEYLPVHDPNYSRVPWANKESAWAAQLSLGPLALAFVFGCVFVAFQRPQRSVNEPNGNVSDEQLISQ
;
A
#
# COMPACT_ATOMS: atom_id res chain seq x y z
N MET A 1 39.25 3.23 -0.52
CA MET A 1 38.90 2.48 -1.75
C MET A 1 39.21 1.01 -1.49
N SER A 2 38.23 0.20 -1.09
CA SER A 2 38.42 -1.24 -1.04
C SER A 2 38.01 -1.83 -2.39
N ASN A 3 38.99 -2.39 -3.09
CA ASN A 3 38.80 -3.15 -4.31
C ASN A 3 38.34 -4.55 -3.92
N TYR A 4 37.04 -4.75 -3.69
CA TYR A 4 36.46 -6.10 -3.66
C TYR A 4 35.69 -6.32 -4.96
N PRO A 5 36.34 -6.85 -6.01
CA PRO A 5 35.63 -7.27 -7.21
C PRO A 5 34.72 -8.44 -6.85
N ASN A 6 33.40 -8.25 -6.95
CA ASN A 6 32.25 -9.16 -7.20
C ASN A 6 32.34 -10.69 -6.95
N ALA A 7 33.36 -11.22 -6.29
CA ALA A 7 33.46 -12.62 -5.91
C ALA A 7 32.56 -12.84 -4.69
N PRO A 8 31.80 -13.95 -4.63
CA PRO A 8 31.09 -14.32 -3.42
C PRO A 8 32.13 -14.49 -2.31
N LEU A 9 32.17 -13.50 -1.44
CA LEU A 9 33.11 -13.39 -0.35
C LEU A 9 32.76 -14.46 0.69
N ASP A 10 33.44 -15.61 0.62
CA ASP A 10 33.25 -16.69 1.57
C ASP A 10 33.74 -16.25 2.96
N SER A 11 32.79 -15.94 3.84
CA SER A 11 33.04 -15.56 5.24
C SER A 11 33.82 -16.60 6.04
N ARG A 12 33.86 -17.87 5.58
CA ARG A 12 34.68 -18.92 6.18
C ARG A 12 36.17 -18.69 5.93
N LEU A 13 36.52 -18.08 4.80
CA LEU A 13 37.90 -17.86 4.36
C LEU A 13 38.39 -16.42 4.60
N ASN A 14 37.47 -15.47 4.86
CA ASN A 14 37.83 -14.09 5.15
C ASN A 14 37.91 -13.82 6.66
N LEU A 15 39.04 -13.28 7.15
CA LEU A 15 39.27 -12.98 8.57
C LEU A 15 38.69 -11.63 9.03
N GLY A 16 38.26 -10.75 8.12
CA GLY A 16 37.77 -9.40 8.44
C GLY A 16 36.28 -9.30 8.72
N PHE A 17 35.44 -10.19 8.19
CA PHE A 17 34.00 -10.15 8.39
C PHE A 17 33.37 -11.53 8.57
N THR A 18 32.21 -11.57 9.22
CA THR A 18 31.35 -12.74 9.36
C THR A 18 29.90 -12.35 9.13
N TYR A 19 29.00 -13.31 9.13
CA TYR A 19 27.57 -13.06 9.01
C TYR A 19 26.91 -13.29 10.36
N VAL A 20 26.17 -12.29 10.85
CA VAL A 20 25.29 -12.46 12.01
C VAL A 20 23.84 -12.43 11.54
N ASN A 21 23.03 -13.26 12.16
CA ASN A 21 21.58 -13.14 12.03
C ASN A 21 21.19 -11.84 12.74
N ASP A 22 20.78 -10.84 11.97
CA ASP A 22 20.26 -9.60 12.54
C ASP A 22 18.86 -9.88 13.08
N SER A 23 18.70 -9.65 14.36
CA SER A 23 17.44 -9.84 15.06
C SER A 23 16.60 -8.62 14.84
N LEU A 24 15.52 -8.73 14.06
CA LEU A 24 14.30 -8.07 14.49
C LEU A 24 13.02 -8.82 14.16
N LEU A 25 12.93 -9.70 13.13
CA LEU A 25 11.89 -10.73 12.95
C LEU A 25 12.11 -11.47 11.60
N CYS A 26 12.75 -12.65 11.60
CA CYS A 26 12.76 -13.55 10.43
C CYS A 26 11.88 -14.76 10.68
N TRP A 27 10.58 -14.63 10.48
CA TRP A 27 9.71 -15.78 10.64
C TRP A 27 9.34 -16.37 9.28
N THR A 28 10.16 -17.29 8.78
CA THR A 28 9.95 -17.99 7.50
C THR A 28 8.53 -18.53 7.27
N PRO A 29 7.82 -19.12 8.28
CA PRO A 29 6.43 -19.53 8.11
C PRO A 29 5.47 -18.40 7.74
N PHE A 30 5.76 -17.16 8.14
CA PHE A 30 4.95 -15.99 7.79
C PHE A 30 5.15 -15.51 6.36
N TYR A 31 6.18 -15.99 5.65
CA TYR A 31 6.34 -15.70 4.23
C TYR A 31 5.17 -16.25 3.41
N GLY A 32 4.77 -17.50 3.66
CA GLY A 32 3.60 -18.09 3.01
C GLY A 32 2.31 -17.33 3.32
N VAL A 33 2.14 -16.90 4.57
CA VAL A 33 1.01 -16.07 5.02
C VAL A 33 1.00 -14.72 4.30
N HIS A 34 2.14 -14.05 4.21
CA HIS A 34 2.30 -12.78 3.51
C HIS A 34 1.92 -12.91 2.03
N MET A 35 2.48 -13.91 1.34
CA MET A 35 2.21 -14.16 -0.08
C MET A 35 0.73 -14.45 -0.31
N PHE A 36 0.11 -15.29 0.52
CA PHE A 36 -1.32 -15.58 0.43
C PHE A 36 -2.18 -14.30 0.52
N PHE A 37 -1.95 -13.48 1.54
CA PHE A 37 -2.72 -12.25 1.74
C PHE A 37 -2.40 -11.16 0.71
N ALA A 38 -1.16 -11.09 0.22
CA ALA A 38 -0.77 -10.19 -0.86
C ALA A 38 -1.54 -10.52 -2.16
N TYR A 39 -1.59 -11.79 -2.54
CA TYR A 39 -2.40 -12.23 -3.69
C TYR A 39 -3.89 -12.04 -3.46
N ALA A 40 -4.40 -12.41 -2.28
CA ALA A 40 -5.81 -12.22 -1.93
C ALA A 40 -6.21 -10.74 -2.02
N SER A 41 -5.36 -9.81 -1.56
CA SER A 41 -5.62 -8.36 -1.68
C SER A 41 -5.66 -7.90 -3.14
N THR A 42 -4.78 -8.43 -3.99
CA THR A 42 -4.75 -8.05 -5.41
C THR A 42 -6.00 -8.55 -6.14
N ILE A 43 -6.35 -9.82 -5.94
CA ILE A 43 -7.51 -10.46 -6.57
C ILE A 43 -8.81 -9.80 -6.08
N SER A 44 -8.98 -9.66 -4.76
CA SER A 44 -10.17 -9.02 -4.19
C SER A 44 -10.31 -7.56 -4.61
N GLY A 45 -9.20 -6.81 -4.72
CA GLY A 45 -9.18 -5.44 -5.26
C GLY A 45 -9.66 -5.37 -6.71
N ILE A 46 -9.14 -6.23 -7.59
CA ILE A 46 -9.57 -6.29 -9.00
C ILE A 46 -11.05 -6.66 -9.11
N LEU A 47 -11.49 -7.70 -8.39
CA LEU A 47 -12.89 -8.10 -8.38
C LEU A 47 -13.79 -6.99 -7.83
N CYS A 48 -13.36 -6.28 -6.79
CA CYS A 48 -14.08 -5.13 -6.23
C CYS A 48 -14.28 -4.02 -7.29
N MET A 49 -13.28 -3.78 -8.15
CA MET A 49 -13.43 -2.83 -9.27
C MET A 49 -14.40 -3.35 -10.34
N ILE A 50 -14.28 -4.63 -10.73
CA ILE A 50 -15.17 -5.25 -11.73
C ILE A 50 -16.64 -5.21 -11.28
N THR A 51 -16.91 -5.53 -10.01
CA THR A 51 -18.27 -5.50 -9.46
C THR A 51 -18.91 -4.12 -9.47
N ARG A 52 -18.13 -3.04 -9.57
CA ARG A 52 -18.63 -1.67 -9.71
C ARG A 52 -19.09 -1.33 -11.13
N PHE A 53 -18.57 -2.02 -12.15
CA PHE A 53 -18.98 -1.82 -13.54
C PHE A 53 -20.26 -2.59 -13.89
N HIS A 54 -20.49 -3.75 -13.27
CA HIS A 54 -21.62 -4.61 -13.61
C HIS A 54 -22.74 -4.53 -12.56
N PRO A 55 -23.93 -4.00 -12.88
CA PRO A 55 -24.98 -3.72 -11.89
C PRO A 55 -25.46 -4.96 -11.14
N ARG A 56 -25.51 -6.14 -11.79
CA ARG A 56 -25.89 -7.40 -11.11
C ARG A 56 -24.88 -7.86 -10.06
N MET A 57 -23.61 -7.49 -10.19
CA MET A 57 -22.57 -7.92 -9.26
C MET A 57 -22.33 -6.91 -8.12
N TYR A 58 -23.04 -5.79 -8.11
CA TYR A 58 -22.88 -4.73 -7.13
C TYR A 58 -23.11 -5.20 -5.69
N ALA A 59 -23.99 -6.19 -5.49
CA ALA A 59 -24.22 -6.79 -4.17
C ALA A 59 -22.94 -7.36 -3.55
N TYR A 60 -22.03 -7.93 -4.36
CA TYR A 60 -20.78 -8.52 -3.89
C TYR A 60 -19.69 -7.48 -3.61
N HIS A 61 -19.84 -6.23 -4.09
CA HIS A 61 -18.82 -5.19 -3.97
C HIS A 61 -18.42 -4.95 -2.51
N HIS A 62 -19.39 -4.90 -1.59
CA HIS A 62 -19.12 -4.64 -0.18
C HIS A 62 -18.39 -5.81 0.51
N TRP A 63 -18.71 -7.06 0.14
CA TRP A 63 -18.00 -8.25 0.65
C TRP A 63 -16.56 -8.29 0.15
N LEU A 64 -16.35 -8.05 -1.15
CA LEU A 64 -15.01 -8.00 -1.76
C LEU A 64 -14.18 -6.84 -1.20
N GLY A 65 -14.80 -5.68 -0.95
CA GLY A 65 -14.14 -4.56 -0.29
C GLY A 65 -13.67 -4.88 1.13
N LYS A 66 -14.48 -5.59 1.93
CA LYS A 66 -14.08 -6.07 3.26
C LYS A 66 -12.93 -7.08 3.17
N ALA A 67 -13.03 -8.04 2.26
CA ALA A 67 -11.98 -9.03 2.03
C ALA A 67 -10.66 -8.39 1.61
N TYR A 68 -10.72 -7.35 0.76
CA TYR A 68 -9.57 -6.54 0.36
C TYR A 68 -8.90 -5.86 1.56
N ILE A 69 -9.67 -5.12 2.37
CA ILE A 69 -9.15 -4.39 3.55
C ILE A 69 -8.53 -5.36 4.57
N LEU A 70 -9.16 -6.51 4.81
CA LEU A 70 -8.58 -7.52 5.71
C LEU A 70 -7.29 -8.11 5.13
N SER A 71 -7.29 -8.44 3.84
CA SER A 71 -6.11 -9.03 3.20
C SER A 71 -4.92 -8.08 3.19
N ILE A 72 -5.13 -6.79 2.89
CA ILE A 72 -4.05 -5.80 2.90
C ILE A 72 -3.50 -5.57 4.31
N LEU A 73 -4.35 -5.54 5.35
CA LEU A 73 -3.92 -5.44 6.75
C LEU A 73 -3.03 -6.62 7.16
N TRP A 74 -3.46 -7.84 6.84
CA TRP A 74 -2.69 -9.05 7.15
C TRP A 74 -1.42 -9.16 6.31
N ALA A 75 -1.44 -8.72 5.05
CA ALA A 75 -0.24 -8.64 4.21
C ALA A 75 0.77 -7.65 4.81
N THR A 76 0.34 -6.47 5.26
CA THR A 76 1.22 -5.50 5.94
C THR A 76 1.75 -6.06 7.25
N ALA A 77 0.90 -6.65 8.11
CA ALA A 77 1.34 -7.22 9.39
C ALA A 77 2.37 -8.34 9.20
N SER A 78 2.09 -9.29 8.32
CA SER A 78 3.03 -10.38 7.99
C SER A 78 4.30 -9.89 7.31
N SER A 79 4.25 -8.81 6.52
CA SER A 79 5.44 -8.21 5.90
C SER A 79 6.45 -7.69 6.93
N LEU A 80 5.96 -7.18 8.07
CA LEU A 80 6.79 -6.72 9.18
C LEU A 80 7.45 -7.90 9.92
N LEU A 81 6.81 -9.07 9.92
CA LEU A 81 7.30 -10.29 10.60
C LEU A 81 8.32 -11.09 9.76
N ILE A 82 8.47 -10.77 8.47
CA ILE A 82 9.40 -11.45 7.55
C ILE A 82 10.62 -10.59 7.19
N HIS A 83 10.63 -9.30 7.54
CA HIS A 83 11.73 -8.40 7.20
C HIS A 83 12.77 -8.33 8.32
N ASN A 84 13.97 -8.83 8.02
CA ASN A 84 15.16 -8.69 8.89
C ASN A 84 15.94 -7.40 8.67
N LYS A 85 15.71 -6.72 7.55
CA LYS A 85 16.29 -5.41 7.28
C LYS A 85 15.35 -4.36 7.81
N GLY A 86 15.91 -3.32 8.44
CA GLY A 86 15.21 -2.05 8.51
C GLY A 86 14.71 -1.73 7.10
N LEU A 87 13.39 -1.77 6.91
CA LEU A 87 12.79 -1.57 5.60
C LEU A 87 13.33 -0.25 5.03
N PRO A 88 13.66 -0.18 3.73
CA PRO A 88 14.06 1.08 3.13
C PRO A 88 13.02 2.14 3.52
N THR A 89 13.46 3.31 3.95
CA THR A 89 12.58 4.29 4.59
C THR A 89 11.36 4.63 3.72
N GLY A 90 11.52 4.65 2.39
CA GLY A 90 10.40 4.82 1.45
C GLY A 90 9.33 3.71 1.51
N VAL A 91 9.70 2.47 1.84
CA VAL A 91 8.73 1.38 2.08
C VAL A 91 7.98 1.59 3.38
N ILE A 92 8.66 2.00 4.45
CA ILE A 92 8.02 2.34 5.72
C ILE A 92 7.01 3.48 5.53
N PHE A 93 7.39 4.53 4.81
CA PHE A 93 6.47 5.62 4.46
C PHE A 93 5.27 5.14 3.66
N SER A 94 5.46 4.24 2.70
CA SER A 94 4.37 3.66 1.91
C SER A 94 3.43 2.80 2.76
N PHE A 95 3.95 2.01 3.71
CA PHE A 95 3.12 1.28 4.67
C PHE A 95 2.32 2.22 5.58
N ALA A 96 2.97 3.25 6.13
CA ALA A 96 2.28 4.26 6.92
C ALA A 96 1.15 4.92 6.10
N TRP A 97 1.42 5.25 4.84
CA TRP A 97 0.43 5.84 3.93
C TRP A 97 -0.76 4.90 3.69
N VAL A 98 -0.51 3.62 3.39
CA VAL A 98 -1.57 2.62 3.21
C VAL A 98 -2.42 2.48 4.49
N MET A 99 -1.80 2.45 5.67
CA MET A 99 -2.54 2.36 6.94
C MET A 99 -3.41 3.59 7.20
N LEU A 100 -2.92 4.79 6.89
CA LEU A 100 -3.69 6.02 6.97
C LEU A 100 -4.84 6.01 5.96
N ASP A 101 -4.59 5.68 4.71
CA ASP A 101 -5.60 5.64 3.64
C ASP A 101 -6.72 4.65 3.95
N LEU A 102 -6.40 3.46 4.48
CA LEU A 102 -7.40 2.47 4.88
C LEU A 102 -8.24 2.97 6.06
N THR A 103 -7.61 3.64 7.04
CA THR A 103 -8.29 4.20 8.21
C THR A 103 -9.23 5.33 7.80
N PHE A 104 -8.74 6.31 7.02
CA PHE A 104 -9.55 7.41 6.51
C PHE A 104 -10.62 6.93 5.53
N GLY A 105 -10.31 5.93 4.72
CA GLY A 105 -11.27 5.31 3.81
C GLY A 105 -12.41 4.63 4.54
N TRP A 106 -12.13 3.92 5.64
CA TRP A 106 -13.16 3.31 6.50
C TRP A 106 -14.01 4.36 7.24
N LEU A 107 -13.37 5.42 7.76
CA LEU A 107 -14.08 6.53 8.38
C LEU A 107 -15.01 7.23 7.37
N ALA A 108 -14.51 7.53 6.17
CA ALA A 108 -15.28 8.21 5.12
C ALA A 108 -16.54 7.42 4.73
N ILE A 109 -16.43 6.10 4.51
CA ILE A 109 -17.59 5.27 4.14
C ILE A 109 -18.56 5.10 5.31
N THR A 110 -18.07 5.02 6.55
CA THR A 110 -18.91 4.93 7.74
C THR A 110 -19.73 6.21 7.93
N LEU A 111 -19.09 7.38 7.81
CA LEU A 111 -19.75 8.69 7.89
C LEU A 111 -20.76 8.88 6.77
N HIS A 112 -20.43 8.42 5.55
CA HIS A 112 -21.33 8.43 4.41
C HIS A 112 -22.58 7.56 4.64
N THR A 113 -22.40 6.31 5.08
CA THR A 113 -23.52 5.37 5.33
C THR A 113 -24.42 5.83 6.47
N LYS A 114 -23.85 6.41 7.53
CA LYS A 114 -24.61 7.03 8.63
C LYS A 114 -25.28 8.36 8.24
N ARG A 115 -25.08 8.85 7.02
CA ARG A 115 -25.61 10.12 6.51
C ARG A 115 -25.32 11.29 7.47
N VAL A 116 -24.17 11.27 8.14
CA VAL A 116 -23.77 12.29 9.15
C VAL A 116 -23.76 13.68 8.52
N PHE A 117 -23.19 13.75 7.33
CA PHE A 117 -23.29 14.93 6.48
C PHE A 117 -24.51 14.75 5.57
N LYS A 118 -25.71 15.00 6.11
CA LYS A 118 -26.88 15.30 5.26
C LYS A 118 -26.52 16.55 4.48
N SER A 119 -26.13 16.37 3.22
CA SER A 119 -25.94 17.50 2.32
C SER A 119 -27.27 18.23 2.22
N LYS A 120 -27.38 19.40 2.87
CA LYS A 120 -28.26 20.46 2.39
C LYS A 120 -27.62 20.94 1.09
N SER A 121 -27.70 20.14 0.04
CA SER A 121 -27.10 20.53 -1.23
C SER A 121 -27.78 21.85 -1.62
N PRO A 122 -27.03 22.95 -1.81
CA PRO A 122 -27.58 24.05 -2.59
C PRO A 122 -28.07 23.43 -3.90
N ALA A 123 -29.30 23.70 -4.27
CA ALA A 123 -29.89 23.17 -5.49
C ALA A 123 -28.92 23.48 -6.63
N TYR A 124 -28.23 22.46 -7.14
CA TYR A 124 -27.49 22.60 -8.38
C TYR A 124 -28.53 22.91 -9.45
N ASP A 125 -28.51 24.15 -9.93
CA ASP A 125 -29.44 24.74 -10.90
C ASP A 125 -29.37 24.08 -12.29
N GLY A 126 -28.52 23.06 -12.49
CA GLY A 126 -28.53 22.31 -13.76
C GLY A 126 -27.68 22.92 -14.87
N THR A 127 -27.22 24.16 -14.73
CA THR A 127 -26.66 24.96 -15.82
C THR A 127 -25.20 24.62 -16.22
N ASN A 128 -24.37 24.07 -15.33
CA ASN A 128 -22.95 23.79 -15.64
C ASN A 128 -22.51 22.35 -15.31
N LYS A 129 -22.37 21.52 -16.36
CA LYS A 129 -21.94 20.11 -16.26
C LYS A 129 -20.65 19.92 -15.46
N TRP A 130 -19.71 20.86 -15.51
CA TRP A 130 -18.44 20.76 -14.78
C TRP A 130 -18.62 20.92 -13.27
N LEU A 131 -19.51 21.83 -12.84
CA LEU A 131 -19.85 21.99 -11.43
C LEU A 131 -20.51 20.72 -10.88
N LEU A 132 -21.37 20.05 -11.66
CA LEU A 132 -21.96 18.76 -11.27
C LEU A 132 -20.90 17.68 -11.04
N ILE A 133 -19.95 17.53 -11.99
CA ILE A 133 -18.86 16.54 -11.88
C ILE A 133 -18.04 16.80 -10.62
N TYR A 134 -17.65 18.07 -10.41
CA TYR A 134 -16.89 18.47 -9.23
C TYR A 134 -17.64 18.15 -7.93
N HIS A 135 -18.95 18.46 -7.88
CA HIS A 135 -19.77 18.19 -6.71
C HIS A 135 -19.91 16.69 -6.39
N GLN A 136 -19.96 15.83 -7.42
CA GLN A 136 -19.99 14.38 -7.25
C GLN A 136 -18.65 13.82 -6.78
N MET A 137 -17.54 14.41 -7.25
CA MET A 137 -16.19 14.02 -6.83
C MET A 137 -15.83 14.52 -5.42
N LEU A 138 -16.47 15.58 -4.94
CA LEU A 138 -16.36 16.07 -3.55
C LEU A 138 -17.22 15.29 -2.53
N THR A 139 -17.77 14.14 -2.91
CA THR A 139 -18.51 13.30 -1.97
C THR A 139 -17.57 12.41 -1.15
N LEU A 140 -17.96 12.09 0.09
CA LEU A 140 -17.25 11.09 0.90
C LEU A 140 -17.13 9.72 0.20
N LYS A 141 -18.10 9.38 -0.67
CA LYS A 141 -18.08 8.16 -1.48
C LYS A 141 -16.96 8.20 -2.54
N ALA A 142 -16.79 9.32 -3.23
CA ALA A 142 -15.71 9.51 -4.19
C ALA A 142 -14.35 9.57 -3.51
N PHE A 143 -14.25 10.27 -2.37
CA PHE A 143 -13.04 10.31 -1.55
C PHE A 143 -12.61 8.92 -1.08
N HIS A 144 -13.53 8.12 -0.52
CA HIS A 144 -13.28 6.71 -0.18
C HIS A 144 -12.74 5.92 -1.38
N GLY A 145 -13.38 6.05 -2.55
CA GLY A 145 -12.94 5.38 -3.77
C GLY A 145 -11.51 5.75 -4.18
N CYS A 146 -11.15 7.03 -4.07
CA CYS A 146 -9.79 7.50 -4.37
C CYS A 146 -8.76 6.91 -3.40
N LEU A 147 -9.04 6.90 -2.09
CA LEU A 147 -8.15 6.30 -1.09
C LEU A 147 -7.95 4.80 -1.29
N MET A 148 -9.01 4.06 -1.62
CA MET A 148 -8.91 2.62 -1.93
C MET A 148 -8.05 2.37 -3.18
N PHE A 149 -8.17 3.23 -4.20
CA PHE A 149 -7.36 3.12 -5.41
C PHE A 149 -5.88 3.38 -5.16
N VAL A 150 -5.55 4.42 -4.37
CA VAL A 150 -4.17 4.73 -3.97
C VAL A 150 -3.55 3.60 -3.16
N SER A 151 -4.30 3.07 -2.19
CA SER A 151 -3.89 1.91 -1.40
C SER A 151 -3.61 0.69 -2.27
N TRP A 152 -4.48 0.44 -3.27
CA TRP A 152 -4.32 -0.68 -4.17
C TRP A 152 -3.08 -0.54 -5.06
N ILE A 153 -2.82 0.62 -5.65
CA ILE A 153 -1.61 0.84 -6.47
C ILE A 153 -0.33 0.67 -5.65
N ASN A 154 -0.31 1.16 -4.40
CA ASN A 154 0.84 1.00 -3.52
C ASN A 154 1.21 -0.46 -3.23
N VAL A 155 0.22 -1.37 -3.30
CA VAL A 155 0.42 -2.81 -3.08
C VAL A 155 0.61 -3.55 -4.40
N ALA A 156 -0.32 -3.43 -5.34
CA ALA A 156 -0.28 -4.12 -6.63
C ALA A 156 0.93 -3.68 -7.47
N GLY A 157 1.29 -2.39 -7.45
CA GLY A 157 2.46 -1.87 -8.15
C GLY A 157 3.73 -2.60 -7.75
N ARG A 158 3.88 -2.97 -6.47
CA ARG A 158 5.06 -3.69 -5.96
C ARG A 158 5.16 -5.11 -6.47
N LEU A 159 4.04 -5.78 -6.75
CA LEU A 159 4.05 -7.14 -7.30
C LEU A 159 4.68 -7.20 -8.70
N PHE A 160 4.54 -6.13 -9.50
CA PHE A 160 5.04 -6.10 -10.87
C PHE A 160 6.52 -5.70 -10.99
N VAL A 161 7.06 -4.96 -10.01
CA VAL A 161 8.47 -4.52 -10.01
C VAL A 161 9.37 -5.36 -9.12
N THR A 162 8.82 -6.15 -8.20
CA THR A 162 9.62 -7.03 -7.35
C THR A 162 9.91 -8.32 -8.10
N LYS A 163 11.19 -8.63 -8.32
CA LYS A 163 11.58 -9.95 -8.83
C LYS A 163 11.14 -11.00 -7.83
N LEU A 164 10.35 -11.97 -8.29
CA LEU A 164 10.02 -13.16 -7.52
C LEU A 164 11.28 -14.03 -7.46
N GLU A 165 12.06 -13.88 -6.40
CA GLU A 165 13.14 -14.81 -6.11
C GLU A 165 12.55 -16.10 -5.52
N PRO A 166 12.97 -17.29 -5.98
CA PRO A 166 12.42 -18.56 -5.53
C PRO A 166 12.75 -18.87 -4.06
N ASP A 167 13.80 -18.26 -3.52
CA ASP A 167 14.28 -18.51 -2.16
C ASP A 167 14.01 -17.31 -1.27
N PHE A 168 12.97 -17.39 -0.42
CA PHE A 168 12.86 -16.49 0.71
C PHE A 168 14.04 -16.75 1.67
N GLY A 169 15.02 -15.86 1.64
CA GLY A 169 16.20 -15.92 2.49
C GLY A 169 16.08 -14.97 3.67
N CYS A 170 16.29 -15.49 4.88
CA CYS A 170 16.66 -14.64 6.01
C CYS A 170 18.06 -14.10 5.73
N TYR A 171 18.17 -12.84 5.30
CA TYR A 171 19.47 -12.24 5.04
C TYR A 171 20.20 -12.04 6.37
N SER A 172 21.39 -12.64 6.46
CA SER A 172 22.37 -12.34 7.49
C SER A 172 23.17 -11.12 7.05
N TYR A 173 23.60 -10.31 8.02
CA TYR A 173 24.39 -9.12 7.72
C TYR A 173 25.86 -9.41 7.82
N PRO A 174 26.66 -8.94 6.85
CA PRO A 174 28.09 -8.91 7.06
C PRO A 174 28.36 -7.92 8.20
N VAL A 175 29.08 -8.40 9.21
CA VAL A 175 29.59 -7.61 10.32
C VAL A 175 31.08 -7.82 10.42
N PHE A 176 31.79 -6.83 10.95
CA PHE A 176 33.20 -7.02 11.23
C PHE A 176 33.37 -8.10 12.30
N LYS A 177 34.33 -9.00 12.11
CA LYS A 177 34.71 -9.93 13.19
C LYS A 177 35.29 -9.13 14.36
N GLN A 178 35.16 -9.63 15.59
CA GLN A 178 35.75 -9.03 16.79
C GLN A 178 37.27 -9.23 16.86
N VAL A 179 37.95 -8.95 15.76
CA VAL A 179 39.39 -8.99 15.59
C VAL A 179 39.80 -7.76 14.78
N SER A 180 40.86 -7.08 15.19
CA SER A 180 41.39 -5.95 14.44
C SER A 180 41.92 -6.43 13.09
N SER A 181 41.49 -5.76 12.03
CA SER A 181 41.89 -6.01 10.66
C SER A 181 42.38 -4.71 10.02
N LYS A 182 42.80 -4.77 8.76
CA LYS A 182 43.23 -3.58 8.02
C LYS A 182 42.10 -2.54 7.87
N ASP A 183 40.85 -2.99 7.82
CA ASP A 183 39.69 -2.15 7.50
C ASP A 183 38.81 -1.84 8.72
N TYR A 184 39.08 -2.48 9.88
CA TYR A 184 38.32 -2.28 11.12
C TYR A 184 39.21 -2.49 12.34
N THR A 185 39.17 -1.54 13.28
CA THR A 185 39.88 -1.66 14.57
C THR A 185 38.89 -2.07 15.64
N TYR A 186 39.03 -3.31 16.13
CA TYR A 186 38.15 -3.80 17.20
C TYR A 186 38.53 -3.18 18.54
N ILE A 187 37.53 -2.63 19.24
CA ILE A 187 37.66 -2.14 20.61
C ILE A 187 36.95 -3.15 21.54
N PRO A 188 37.65 -3.76 22.51
CA PRO A 188 37.04 -4.71 23.44
C PRO A 188 35.80 -4.12 24.14
N GLY A 189 34.67 -4.81 24.05
CA GLY A 189 33.40 -4.36 24.63
C GLY A 189 32.57 -3.43 23.73
N SER A 190 33.03 -3.11 22.52
CA SER A 190 32.21 -2.38 21.54
C SER A 190 31.05 -3.26 21.04
N PRO A 191 29.90 -2.67 20.68
CA PRO A 191 28.84 -3.39 19.97
C PRO A 191 29.35 -3.92 18.62
N ILE A 192 28.64 -4.91 18.07
CA ILE A 192 28.92 -5.45 16.73
C ILE A 192 28.75 -4.33 15.70
N GLU A 193 29.78 -4.07 14.91
CA GLU A 193 29.73 -3.08 13.83
C GLU A 193 29.40 -3.75 12.49
N TYR A 194 28.35 -3.25 11.83
CA TYR A 194 27.91 -3.74 10.53
C TYR A 194 28.86 -3.26 9.42
N LEU A 195 29.13 -4.14 8.45
CA LEU A 195 29.84 -3.70 7.25
C LEU A 195 28.98 -2.65 6.53
N PRO A 196 29.55 -1.50 6.13
CA PRO A 196 28.82 -0.54 5.34
C PRO A 196 28.38 -1.20 4.03
N VAL A 197 27.07 -1.39 3.88
CA VAL A 197 26.46 -1.91 2.64
C VAL A 197 26.52 -0.78 1.62
N HIS A 198 27.65 -0.67 0.93
CA HIS A 198 27.82 0.30 -0.14
C HIS A 198 27.39 -0.37 -1.45
N ASP A 199 26.17 -0.11 -1.89
CA ASP A 199 25.79 -0.37 -3.28
C ASP A 199 26.40 0.75 -4.15
N PRO A 200 27.43 0.47 -4.97
CA PRO A 200 28.08 1.48 -5.80
C PRO A 200 27.14 2.06 -6.87
N ASN A 201 26.02 1.41 -7.14
CA ASN A 201 25.00 1.88 -8.08
C ASN A 201 23.82 2.57 -7.39
N TYR A 202 23.82 2.70 -6.06
CA TYR A 202 22.72 3.32 -5.33
C TYR A 202 22.42 4.72 -5.87
N SER A 203 23.44 5.55 -6.13
CA SER A 203 23.24 6.90 -6.65
C SER A 203 22.64 6.96 -8.07
N ARG A 204 22.57 5.84 -8.80
CA ARG A 204 22.04 5.78 -10.18
C ARG A 204 20.55 5.54 -10.24
N VAL A 205 19.93 5.04 -9.16
CA VAL A 205 18.49 4.79 -9.16
C VAL A 205 17.72 6.09 -8.88
N PRO A 206 16.55 6.29 -9.52
CA PRO A 206 15.86 7.59 -9.49
C PRO A 206 15.33 8.01 -8.11
N TRP A 207 15.22 7.07 -7.17
CA TRP A 207 14.80 7.35 -5.79
C TRP A 207 15.94 7.67 -4.84
N ALA A 208 17.20 7.50 -5.24
CA ALA A 208 18.34 7.69 -4.34
C ALA A 208 18.51 9.16 -3.93
N ASN A 209 18.78 9.37 -2.64
CA ASN A 209 18.89 10.67 -1.96
C ASN A 209 17.61 11.51 -1.96
N LYS A 210 16.50 10.96 -2.45
CA LYS A 210 15.18 11.61 -2.54
C LYS A 210 14.06 10.62 -2.22
N GLU A 211 14.31 9.69 -1.29
CA GLU A 211 13.45 8.54 -1.01
C GLU A 211 12.08 8.99 -0.51
N SER A 212 12.04 10.05 0.31
CA SER A 212 10.81 10.64 0.82
C SER A 212 9.99 11.32 -0.29
N ALA A 213 10.64 12.10 -1.16
CA ALA A 213 9.99 12.75 -2.29
C ALA A 213 9.48 11.70 -3.29
N TRP A 214 10.24 10.65 -3.55
CA TRP A 214 9.84 9.53 -4.40
C TRP A 214 8.63 8.78 -3.82
N ALA A 215 8.65 8.48 -2.52
CA ALA A 215 7.52 7.85 -1.83
C ALA A 215 6.26 8.73 -1.86
N ALA A 216 6.42 10.04 -1.68
CA ALA A 216 5.31 11.00 -1.78
C ALA A 216 4.75 11.05 -3.20
N GLN A 217 5.61 11.08 -4.23
CA GLN A 217 5.17 11.04 -5.64
C GLN A 217 4.40 9.75 -5.97
N LEU A 218 4.88 8.61 -5.48
CA LEU A 218 4.20 7.33 -5.64
C LEU A 218 2.87 7.23 -4.87
N SER A 219 2.60 8.14 -3.93
CA SER A 219 1.36 8.16 -3.15
C SER A 219 0.37 9.20 -3.68
N LEU A 220 0.84 10.43 -3.87
CA LEU A 220 0.06 11.56 -4.39
C LEU A 220 -0.27 11.43 -5.88
N GLY A 221 0.65 10.84 -6.66
CA GLY A 221 0.45 10.61 -8.10
C GLY A 221 -0.78 9.74 -8.37
N PRO A 222 -0.90 8.54 -7.78
CA PRO A 222 -2.10 7.72 -7.85
C PRO A 222 -3.37 8.42 -7.35
N LEU A 223 -3.28 9.30 -6.35
CA LEU A 223 -4.44 10.03 -5.84
C LEU A 223 -4.96 11.02 -6.88
N ALA A 224 -4.07 11.80 -7.48
CA ALA A 224 -4.41 12.70 -8.57
C ALA A 224 -4.96 11.92 -9.78
N LEU A 225 -4.35 10.79 -10.13
CA LEU A 225 -4.81 9.91 -11.19
C LEU A 225 -6.22 9.36 -10.90
N ALA A 226 -6.49 8.91 -9.67
CA ALA A 226 -7.80 8.42 -9.24
C ALA A 226 -8.87 9.50 -9.36
N PHE A 227 -8.53 10.72 -8.96
CA PHE A 227 -9.43 11.87 -9.05
C PHE A 227 -9.76 12.20 -10.51
N VAL A 228 -8.75 12.33 -11.37
CA VAL A 228 -8.93 12.59 -12.81
C VAL A 228 -9.74 11.47 -13.45
N PHE A 229 -9.41 10.22 -13.17
CA PHE A 229 -10.17 9.07 -13.65
C PHE A 229 -11.63 9.11 -13.20
N GLY A 230 -11.89 9.46 -11.93
CA GLY A 230 -13.24 9.66 -11.41
C GLY A 230 -14.01 10.75 -12.13
N CYS A 231 -13.38 11.91 -12.40
CA CYS A 231 -13.99 12.98 -13.19
C CYS A 231 -14.38 12.50 -14.59
N VAL A 232 -13.47 11.80 -15.28
CA VAL A 232 -13.71 11.24 -16.61
C VAL A 232 -14.86 10.22 -16.57
N PHE A 233 -14.83 9.30 -15.59
CA PHE A 233 -15.85 8.29 -15.40
C PHE A 233 -17.24 8.91 -15.21
N VAL A 234 -17.36 9.91 -14.34
CA VAL A 234 -18.63 10.64 -14.13
C VAL A 234 -19.06 11.38 -15.39
N ALA A 235 -18.14 11.96 -16.15
CA ALA A 235 -18.46 12.69 -17.38
C ALA A 235 -19.09 11.79 -18.46
N PHE A 236 -18.73 10.50 -18.48
CA PHE A 236 -19.26 9.46 -19.36
C PHE A 236 -20.49 8.74 -18.81
N GLN A 237 -20.71 8.74 -17.50
CA GLN A 237 -21.95 8.22 -16.94
C GLN A 237 -23.13 9.11 -17.39
N ARG A 238 -24.15 8.47 -17.97
CA ARG A 238 -25.41 9.18 -18.24
C ARG A 238 -25.96 9.68 -16.91
N PRO A 239 -26.45 10.93 -16.84
CA PRO A 239 -27.14 11.41 -15.64
C PRO A 239 -28.24 10.41 -15.30
N GLN A 240 -28.13 9.71 -14.17
CA GLN A 240 -29.31 9.08 -13.63
C GLN A 240 -30.23 10.23 -13.25
N ARG A 241 -31.26 10.47 -14.05
CA ARG A 241 -32.40 11.28 -13.59
C ARG A 241 -32.82 10.62 -12.29
N SER A 242 -32.65 11.34 -11.18
CA SER A 242 -33.43 11.06 -9.98
C SER A 242 -34.86 11.11 -10.45
N VAL A 243 -35.48 9.95 -10.66
CA VAL A 243 -36.92 9.85 -10.76
C VAL A 243 -37.37 10.29 -9.37
N ASN A 244 -37.64 11.59 -9.24
CA ASN A 244 -38.47 12.09 -8.17
C ASN A 244 -39.84 11.49 -8.45
N GLU A 245 -40.06 10.26 -7.99
CA GLU A 245 -41.40 9.78 -7.72
C GLU A 245 -41.86 10.55 -6.47
N PRO A 246 -42.89 11.41 -6.59
CA PRO A 246 -43.61 11.82 -5.42
C PRO A 246 -44.51 10.66 -4.99
N ASN A 247 -44.51 10.40 -3.68
CA ASN A 247 -45.49 9.63 -2.90
C ASN A 247 -45.23 8.14 -2.70
N GLY A 248 -45.17 7.77 -1.42
CA GLY A 248 -45.49 6.43 -0.95
C GLY A 248 -44.75 6.08 0.32
N ASN A 249 -45.40 6.26 1.47
CA ASN A 249 -44.98 5.67 2.74
C ASN A 249 -44.61 4.20 2.55
N VAL A 250 -43.34 3.86 2.74
CA VAL A 250 -42.92 2.48 3.02
C VAL A 250 -42.29 2.52 4.39
N SER A 251 -43.00 1.91 5.33
CA SER A 251 -42.68 1.73 6.74
C SER A 251 -41.28 1.13 6.95
N ASP A 252 -40.62 1.62 7.99
CA ASP A 252 -39.29 1.24 8.52
C ASP A 252 -39.16 -0.23 9.03
N GLU A 253 -39.88 -1.18 8.43
CA GLU A 253 -39.71 -2.62 8.67
C GLU A 253 -39.19 -3.27 7.39
N GLN A 254 -37.87 -3.26 7.18
CA GLN A 254 -37.11 -4.33 6.47
C GLN A 254 -35.64 -3.94 6.22
N LEU A 255 -34.89 -3.59 7.27
CA LEU A 255 -33.42 -3.61 7.19
C LEU A 255 -32.78 -4.00 8.52
N ILE A 256 -33.35 -5.03 9.16
CA ILE A 256 -32.69 -5.90 10.13
C ILE A 256 -32.90 -7.34 9.66
N SER A 257 -32.22 -7.72 8.58
CA SER A 257 -31.85 -9.11 8.24
C SER A 257 -31.33 -9.14 6.80
N GLN A 258 -30.02 -9.01 6.66
CA GLN A 258 -29.15 -9.73 5.72
C GLN A 258 -27.72 -9.17 5.79
#